data_AF-A0A4W3JIA0-F1
#
_entry.id   AF-A0A4W3JIA0-F1
#
_cell.length_a   1.000
_cell.length_b   1.000
_cell.length_c   1.000
_cell.angle_alpha   90.00
_cell.angle_beta   90.00
_cell.angle_gamma   90.00
#
_symmetry.space_group_name_H-M   'P 1'
#
loop_
_entity.id
_entity.type
_entity.pdbx_description
1 polymer ?
#
loop_
_entity_poly.entity_id
_entity_poly.type
_entity_poly.pdbx_seq_one_letter_code
_entity_poly.pdbx_strand_id
1 'polypeptide(L)'
;MSLSTYNYFGTLFNKMLSALKKGDNKLARQHQFKVQDFIRYLYKLEAGVSENKTVMSLVSGLPLGPPRLPLLKCSQENAVKLEAKLKEMGLLA
;
A
#
# COMPACT_ATOMS: atom_id res chain seq x y z
N MET A 1 10.92 2.25 -3.87
CA MET A 1 9.99 2.73 -2.82
C MET A 1 9.29 3.96 -3.40
N SER A 2 8.07 3.83 -3.91
CA SER A 2 7.39 4.97 -4.53
C SER A 2 6.85 5.90 -3.45
N LEU A 3 7.02 7.21 -3.64
CA LEU A 3 6.45 8.26 -2.77
C LEU A 3 4.93 8.12 -2.59
N SER A 4 4.24 7.46 -3.51
CA SER A 4 2.79 7.22 -3.42
C SER A 4 2.38 6.37 -2.21
N THR A 5 3.25 5.47 -1.74
CA THR A 5 2.91 4.49 -0.69
C THR A 5 2.69 5.12 0.69
N TYR A 6 3.22 6.32 0.93
CA TYR A 6 2.98 7.04 2.19
C TYR A 6 1.50 7.41 2.40
N ASN A 7 0.72 7.54 1.32
CA ASN A 7 -0.72 7.87 1.42
C ASN A 7 -1.51 6.82 2.21
N TYR A 8 -1.16 5.55 2.09
CA TYR A 8 -1.87 4.43 2.72
C TYR A 8 -1.01 3.65 3.73
N PHE A 9 0.31 3.83 3.76
CA PHE A 9 1.21 3.23 4.76
C PHE A 9 1.92 4.23 5.67
N GLY A 10 1.49 5.49 5.72
CA GLY A 10 2.11 6.54 6.54
C GLY A 10 2.35 6.12 7.99
N THR A 11 1.37 5.50 8.64
CA THR A 11 1.50 4.99 10.02
C THR A 11 2.57 3.90 10.16
N LEU A 12 2.66 2.98 9.21
CA LEU A 12 3.66 1.91 9.22
C LEU A 12 5.08 2.47 9.01
N PHE A 13 5.22 3.46 8.13
CA PHE A 13 6.48 4.18 7.94
C PHE A 13 6.89 4.98 9.18
N ASN A 14 5.96 5.67 9.83
CA ASN A 14 6.25 6.39 11.07
C ASN A 14 6.71 5.44 12.19
N LYS A 15 6.11 4.25 12.31
CA LYS A 15 6.57 3.20 13.24
C LYS A 15 7.98 2.73 12.93
N MET A 16 8.29 2.50 11.65
CA MET A 16 9.63 2.13 11.20
C MET A 16 10.67 3.20 11.51
N LEU A 17 10.40 4.47 11.17
CA LEU A 17 11.29 5.60 11.43
C LEU A 17 11.49 5.83 12.94
N SER A 18 10.43 5.67 13.74
CA SER A 18 10.53 5.72 15.20
C SER A 18 11.42 4.61 15.76
N ALA A 19 11.33 3.38 15.23
CA ALA A 19 12.20 2.28 15.65
C ALA A 19 13.67 2.55 15.29
N LEU A 20 13.94 3.03 14.07
CA LEU A 20 15.29 3.45 13.65
C LEU A 20 15.86 4.54 14.56
N LYS A 21 15.07 5.58 14.87
CA LYS A 21 15.50 6.68 15.75
C LYS A 21 15.88 6.20 17.15
N LYS A 22 15.26 5.11 17.63
CA LYS A 22 15.55 4.48 18.93
C LYS A 22 16.71 3.47 18.86
N GLY A 23 17.33 3.27 17.70
CA GLY A 23 18.36 2.25 17.48
C GLY A 23 17.82 0.82 17.38
N ASP A 24 16.50 0.62 17.37
CA ASP A 24 15.88 -0.71 17.23
C ASP A 24 15.81 -1.12 15.75
N ASN A 25 16.97 -1.52 15.23
CA ASN A 25 17.12 -1.95 13.85
C ASN A 25 16.34 -3.24 13.54
N LYS A 26 16.05 -4.07 14.55
CA LYS A 26 15.29 -5.32 14.37
C LYS A 26 13.82 -4.98 14.09
N LEU A 27 13.21 -4.14 14.92
CA LEU A 27 11.82 -3.72 14.75
C LEU A 27 11.65 -2.88 13.47
N ALA A 28 12.58 -1.97 13.19
CA ALA A 28 12.58 -1.21 11.94
C ALA A 28 12.56 -2.13 10.71
N ARG A 29 13.41 -3.17 10.70
CA ARG A 29 13.48 -4.14 9.62
C ARG A 29 12.18 -4.95 9.48
N GLN A 30 11.56 -5.33 10.60
CA GLN A 30 10.26 -6.00 10.57
C GLN A 30 9.17 -5.15 9.92
N HIS A 31 9.12 -3.84 10.23
CA HIS A 31 8.20 -2.93 9.55
C HIS A 31 8.52 -2.78 8.06
N GLN A 32 9.80 -2.66 7.71
CA GLN A 32 10.24 -2.60 6.32
C GLN A 32 9.84 -3.85 5.53
N PHE A 33 9.94 -5.05 6.12
CA PHE A 33 9.53 -6.29 5.44
C PHE A 33 8.03 -6.31 5.13
N LYS A 34 7.18 -5.87 6.05
CA LYS A 34 5.73 -5.74 5.79
C LYS A 34 5.45 -4.84 4.59
N VAL A 35 6.15 -3.69 4.49
CA VAL A 35 6.04 -2.80 3.32
C VAL A 35 6.53 -3.49 2.06
N GLN A 36 7.68 -4.16 2.11
CA GLN A 36 8.26 -4.85 0.96
C GLN A 36 7.36 -5.96 0.43
N ASP A 37 6.69 -6.71 1.31
CA ASP A 37 5.79 -7.78 0.89
C ASP A 37 4.60 -7.24 0.09
N PHE A 38 4.04 -6.10 0.49
CA PHE A 38 2.99 -5.45 -0.30
C PHE A 38 3.53 -4.84 -1.60
N ILE A 39 4.68 -4.19 -1.57
CA ILE A 39 5.28 -3.60 -2.78
C ILE A 39 5.61 -4.70 -3.80
N ARG A 40 6.15 -5.85 -3.36
CA ARG A 40 6.37 -7.02 -4.24
C ARG A 40 5.06 -7.52 -4.83
N TYR A 41 3.98 -7.53 -4.06
CA TYR A 41 2.66 -7.90 -4.55
C TYR A 41 2.15 -6.93 -5.63
N LEU A 42 2.29 -5.61 -5.40
CA LEU A 42 1.96 -4.59 -6.41
C LEU A 42 2.77 -4.78 -7.70
N TYR A 43 4.07 -5.05 -7.61
CA TYR A 43 4.89 -5.34 -8.79
C TYR A 43 4.40 -6.57 -9.57
N LYS A 44 4.00 -7.65 -8.88
CA LYS A 44 3.44 -8.85 -9.53
C LYS A 44 2.11 -8.61 -10.23
N LEU A 45 1.34 -7.61 -9.76
CA LEU A 45 0.10 -7.18 -10.41
C LEU A 45 0.33 -6.11 -11.48
N GLU A 46 1.59 -5.75 -11.77
CA GLU A 46 1.94 -4.63 -12.66
C GLU A 46 1.23 -3.33 -12.27
N ALA A 47 1.02 -3.14 -10.97
CA ALA A 47 0.18 -2.09 -10.43
C ALA A 47 0.73 -0.69 -10.75
N GLY A 48 -0.13 0.15 -11.32
CA GLY A 48 0.16 1.53 -11.66
C GLY A 48 -0.62 2.52 -10.79
N VAL A 49 -0.83 3.72 -11.32
CA VAL A 49 -1.58 4.79 -10.63
C VAL A 49 -3.00 4.34 -10.29
N SER A 50 -3.64 3.57 -11.17
CA SER A 50 -5.02 3.10 -11.01
C SER A 50 -5.17 2.19 -9.79
N GLU A 51 -4.29 1.21 -9.63
CA GLU A 51 -4.25 0.31 -8.48
C GLU A 51 -3.91 1.08 -7.20
N ASN A 52 -2.99 2.04 -7.26
CA ASN A 52 -2.67 2.90 -6.10
C ASN A 52 -3.89 3.72 -5.65
N LYS A 53 -4.68 4.27 -6.58
CA LYS A 53 -5.94 4.97 -6.24
C LYS A 53 -6.95 4.02 -5.59
N THR A 54 -7.07 2.79 -6.09
CA THR A 54 -7.91 1.75 -5.48
C THR A 54 -7.46 1.42 -4.07
N VAL A 55 -6.18 1.13 -3.85
CA VAL A 55 -5.61 0.86 -2.52
C VAL A 55 -5.87 2.02 -1.56
N MET A 56 -5.63 3.25 -2.00
CA MET A 56 -5.87 4.43 -1.15
C MET A 56 -7.36 4.58 -0.81
N SER A 57 -8.26 4.34 -1.76
CA SER A 57 -9.71 4.39 -1.51
C SER A 57 -10.15 3.32 -0.51
N LEU A 58 -9.61 2.10 -0.65
CA LEU A 58 -9.88 0.98 0.27
C LEU A 58 -9.38 1.28 1.69
N VAL A 59 -8.13 1.72 1.83
CA VAL A 59 -7.50 1.95 3.15
C VAL A 59 -8.08 3.18 3.86
N SER A 60 -8.41 4.24 3.12
CA SER A 60 -8.90 5.50 3.72
C SER A 60 -10.43 5.60 3.81
N GLY A 61 -11.16 4.80 3.05
CA GLY A 61 -12.61 4.95 2.85
C GLY A 61 -13.01 6.16 2.00
N LEU A 62 -12.05 6.95 1.49
CA LEU A 62 -12.32 8.13 0.67
C LEU A 62 -12.52 7.75 -0.81
N PRO A 63 -13.55 8.28 -1.49
CA PRO A 63 -13.77 8.01 -2.90
C PRO A 63 -12.83 8.86 -3.78
N LEU A 64 -11.66 8.32 -4.16
CA LEU A 64 -10.68 9.06 -5.00
C LEU A 64 -11.11 9.21 -6.47
N GLY A 65 -12.20 8.56 -6.87
CA GLY A 65 -12.70 8.54 -8.24
C GLY A 65 -11.77 7.84 -9.24
N PRO A 66 -12.21 7.69 -10.50
CA PRO A 66 -11.41 7.04 -11.53
C PRO A 66 -10.13 7.84 -11.86
N PRO A 67 -9.09 7.20 -12.42
CA PRO A 67 -7.99 7.91 -13.05
C PRO A 67 -8.47 8.65 -14.32
N ARG A 68 -7.70 9.66 -14.73
CA ARG A 68 -7.92 10.34 -16.02
C ARG A 68 -7.19 9.60 -17.14
N LEU A 69 -7.73 9.65 -18.36
CA LEU A 69 -7.06 9.12 -19.56
C LEU A 69 -5.65 9.73 -19.71
N PRO A 70 -4.66 8.96 -20.22
CA PRO A 70 -4.80 7.63 -20.85
C PRO A 70 -4.84 6.45 -19.86
N LEU A 71 -4.80 6.69 -18.55
CA LEU A 71 -4.86 5.63 -17.55
C LEU A 71 -6.28 5.06 -17.45
N LEU A 72 -6.38 3.74 -17.55
CA LEU A 72 -7.65 3.02 -17.40
C LEU A 72 -7.93 2.72 -15.92
N LYS A 73 -9.21 2.58 -15.56
CA LYS A 73 -9.62 2.17 -14.22
C LYS A 73 -8.99 0.82 -13.85
N CYS A 74 -8.75 0.63 -12.55
CA CYS A 74 -8.32 -0.67 -12.02
C CYS A 74 -9.39 -1.72 -12.36
N SER A 75 -8.96 -2.91 -12.79
CA SER A 75 -9.88 -4.01 -13.10
C SER A 75 -10.56 -4.51 -11.83
N GLN A 76 -11.77 -5.05 -11.95
CA GLN A 76 -12.48 -5.62 -10.80
C GLN A 76 -11.70 -6.78 -10.18
N GLU A 77 -11.04 -7.58 -11.01
CA GLU A 77 -10.19 -8.68 -10.56
C GLU A 77 -9.01 -8.17 -9.70
N ASN A 78 -8.30 -7.15 -10.16
CA ASN A 78 -7.20 -6.55 -9.40
C ASN A 78 -7.71 -5.89 -8.12
N ALA A 79 -8.87 -5.22 -8.14
CA ALA A 79 -9.47 -4.62 -6.96
C ALA A 79 -9.74 -5.68 -5.86
N VAL A 80 -10.33 -6.82 -6.22
CA VAL A 80 -10.59 -7.94 -5.29
C VAL A 80 -9.28 -8.51 -4.74
N LYS A 81 -8.28 -8.71 -5.60
CA LYS A 81 -6.94 -9.19 -5.22
C LYS A 81 -6.26 -8.24 -4.22
N LEU A 82 -6.32 -6.94 -4.46
CA LEU A 82 -5.76 -5.91 -3.59
C LEU A 82 -6.47 -5.86 -2.24
N GLU A 83 -7.81 -5.91 -2.22
CA GLU A 83 -8.59 -5.93 -0.98
C GLU A 83 -8.25 -7.15 -0.12
N ALA A 84 -8.20 -8.33 -0.72
CA ALA A 84 -7.82 -9.56 -0.03
C ALA A 84 -6.41 -9.45 0.58
N LYS A 85 -5.45 -8.90 -0.18
CA LYS A 85 -4.08 -8.72 0.32
C LYS A 85 -4.00 -7.72 1.48
N LEU A 86 -4.79 -6.64 1.44
CA LEU A 86 -4.85 -5.66 2.52
C LEU A 86 -5.46 -6.26 3.80
N LYS A 87 -6.49 -7.09 3.68
CA LYS A 87 -7.08 -7.84 4.81
C LYS A 87 -6.09 -8.82 5.42
N GLU A 88 -5.40 -9.61 4.59
CA GLU A 88 -4.34 -10.54 5.04
C GLU A 88 -3.26 -9.83 5.87
N MET A 89 -2.92 -8.60 5.49
CA MET A 89 -1.93 -7.79 6.20
C MET A 89 -2.47 -7.04 7.43
N GLY A 90 -3.77 -7.13 7.73
CA GLY A 90 -4.42 -6.42 8.82
C GLY A 90 -4.50 -4.90 8.61
N LEU A 91 -4.54 -4.46 7.34
CA LEU A 91 -4.61 -3.05 6.95
C LEU A 91 -6.02 -2.60 6.57
N LEU A 92 -6.95 -3.54 6.52
CA LEU A 92 -8.37 -3.34 6.27
C LEU A 92 -9.15 -4.21 7.27
N ALA A 93 -10.24 -3.66 7.83
CA ALA A 93 -11.12 -4.37 8.77
C ALA A 93 -12.09 -5.30 8.02
#